data_AF-A0A0K8VY57-F1
#
_entry.id   AF-A0A0K8VY57-F1
#
_cell.length_a   1.000
_cell.length_b   1.000
_cell.length_c   1.000
_cell.angle_alpha   90.00
_cell.angle_beta   90.00
_cell.angle_gamma   90.00
#
_symmetry.space_group_name_H-M   'P 1'
#
loop_
_entity.id
_entity.type
_entity.pdbx_description
1 polymer ?
#
loop_
_entity_poly.entity_id
_entity_poly.type
_entity_poly.pdbx_seq_one_letter_code
_entity_poly.pdbx_strand_id
1 'polypeptide(L)'
;MQILLELNFKQRNSTRLVVLIFGLLAFIAFKDSTNGCLFLGAALALMFRNPTLVYAFGTTVKRDIIAGYRFLRMNLFIMRMERKQWTIARIFQERVKKQPKKPCFIMDDRSLSFQWIENYTNKVGAYFKAQGLKHGDCVALVMETRPEYVCLWLGLSKIGVVTALINSNLRRDTLLHSIKVAKANIIIIGTELSKALEEIYDEVDIKTLPIYQFSDEEQRDNDNFKLFKG
;
A
#
# COMPACT_ATOMS: atom_id res chain seq x y z
N MET A 1 15.09 -12.24 -18.53
CA MET A 1 14.62 -12.93 -17.32
C MET A 1 13.84 -14.18 -17.73
N GLN A 2 14.54 -15.24 -18.13
CA GLN A 2 13.95 -16.57 -18.40
C GLN A 2 14.08 -17.39 -17.12
N ILE A 3 13.05 -17.40 -16.29
CA ILE A 3 12.90 -18.46 -15.29
C ILE A 3 12.31 -19.64 -16.06
N LEU A 4 13.17 -20.42 -16.73
CA LEU A 4 12.78 -21.69 -17.32
C LEU A 4 12.46 -22.64 -16.16
N LEU A 5 11.17 -22.80 -15.86
CA LEU A 5 10.66 -23.91 -15.06
C LEU A 5 10.99 -25.21 -15.80
N GLU A 6 12.18 -25.78 -15.57
CA GLU A 6 12.48 -27.13 -16.02
C GLU A 6 11.74 -28.11 -15.12
N LEU A 7 10.69 -28.73 -15.66
CA LEU A 7 9.92 -29.74 -14.94
C LEU A 7 10.74 -31.01 -14.77
N ASN A 8 10.70 -31.57 -13.55
CA ASN A 8 11.22 -32.91 -13.31
C ASN A 8 10.46 -33.93 -14.19
N PHE A 9 11.13 -34.99 -14.64
CA PHE A 9 10.55 -36.08 -15.42
C PHE A 9 9.24 -36.63 -14.81
N LYS A 10 9.18 -36.78 -13.49
CA LYS A 10 7.97 -37.20 -12.77
C LYS A 10 6.81 -36.22 -12.97
N GLN A 11 7.07 -34.92 -12.81
CA GLN A 11 6.06 -33.86 -12.97
C GLN A 11 5.56 -33.78 -14.41
N ARG A 12 6.47 -33.85 -15.38
CA ARG A 12 6.13 -33.82 -16.82
C ARG A 12 5.22 -34.99 -17.21
N ASN A 13 5.52 -36.20 -16.72
CA ASN A 13 4.70 -37.38 -17.02
C ASN A 13 3.35 -37.34 -16.29
N SER A 14 3.31 -36.86 -15.04
CA SER A 14 2.05 -36.63 -14.34
C SER A 14 1.16 -35.60 -15.04
N THR A 15 1.72 -34.49 -15.53
CA THR A 15 0.95 -33.48 -16.29
C THR A 15 0.39 -34.06 -17.57
N ARG A 16 1.17 -34.83 -18.34
CA ARG A 16 0.69 -35.51 -19.56
C ARG A 16 -0.44 -36.49 -19.26
N LEU A 17 -0.34 -37.26 -18.17
CA LEU A 17 -1.37 -38.22 -17.77
C LEU A 17 -2.68 -37.51 -17.37
N VAL A 18 -2.58 -36.39 -16.65
CA VAL A 18 -3.74 -35.55 -16.34
C VAL A 18 -4.38 -34.99 -17.62
N VAL A 19 -3.58 -34.46 -18.56
CA VAL A 19 -4.10 -33.97 -19.85
C VAL A 19 -4.77 -35.09 -20.66
N LEU A 20 -4.22 -36.32 -20.66
CA LEU A 20 -4.83 -37.47 -21.33
C LEU A 20 -6.19 -37.82 -20.73
N ILE A 21 -6.30 -37.90 -19.40
CA ILE A 21 -7.55 -38.24 -18.72
C ILE A 21 -8.62 -37.18 -18.99
N PHE A 22 -8.28 -35.90 -18.83
CA PHE A 22 -9.21 -34.80 -19.14
C PHE A 22 -9.59 -34.76 -20.62
N GLY A 23 -8.65 -35.05 -21.52
CA GLY A 23 -8.90 -35.15 -22.95
C GLY A 23 -9.87 -36.27 -23.32
N LEU A 24 -9.73 -37.46 -22.72
CA LEU A 24 -10.64 -38.58 -22.91
C LEU A 24 -12.05 -38.27 -22.40
N LEU A 25 -12.17 -37.64 -21.24
CA LEU A 25 -13.47 -37.20 -20.69
C LEU A 25 -14.14 -36.14 -21.59
N ALA A 26 -13.37 -35.16 -22.07
CA ALA A 26 -13.88 -34.16 -23.00
C ALA A 26 -14.29 -34.78 -24.35
N PHE A 27 -13.57 -35.79 -24.83
CA PHE A 27 -13.92 -36.48 -26.07
C PHE A 27 -15.27 -37.20 -25.97
N ILE A 28 -15.56 -37.84 -24.83
CA ILE A 28 -16.87 -38.45 -24.58
C ILE A 28 -17.99 -37.40 -24.63
N ALA A 29 -17.74 -36.20 -24.09
CA ALA A 29 -18.73 -35.12 -24.06
C ALA A 29 -18.97 -34.46 -25.44
N PHE A 30 -17.96 -34.42 -26.32
CA PHE A 30 -18.04 -33.76 -27.63
C PHE A 30 -18.15 -34.73 -28.83
N LYS A 31 -18.29 -36.04 -28.59
CA LYS A 31 -18.28 -37.09 -29.62
C LYS A 31 -19.22 -36.83 -30.79
N ASP A 32 -20.40 -36.26 -30.53
CA ASP A 32 -21.44 -36.04 -31.53
C ASP A 32 -21.23 -34.74 -32.35
N SER A 33 -20.25 -33.91 -31.99
CA SER A 33 -19.93 -32.66 -32.69
C SER A 33 -18.58 -32.74 -33.41
N THR A 34 -18.60 -32.71 -34.74
CA THR A 34 -17.38 -32.73 -35.56
C THR A 34 -16.47 -31.53 -35.26
N ASN A 35 -17.04 -30.34 -35.10
CA ASN A 35 -16.29 -29.13 -34.77
C ASN A 35 -15.69 -29.18 -33.35
N GLY A 36 -16.42 -29.77 -32.39
CA GLY A 36 -15.94 -29.96 -31.02
C GLY A 36 -14.75 -30.93 -30.95
N CYS A 37 -14.82 -32.04 -31.67
CA CYS A 37 -13.72 -33.02 -31.76
C CYS A 37 -12.46 -32.42 -32.41
N LEU A 38 -12.60 -31.63 -33.47
CA LEU A 38 -11.47 -30.96 -34.13
C LEU A 38 -10.79 -29.95 -33.20
N PHE A 39 -11.57 -29.12 -32.51
CA PHE A 39 -11.05 -28.15 -31.55
C PHE A 39 -10.34 -28.85 -30.38
N LEU A 40 -10.95 -29.90 -29.82
CA LEU A 40 -10.37 -30.68 -28.74
C LEU A 40 -9.04 -31.33 -29.14
N GLY A 41 -8.96 -31.91 -30.34
CA GLY A 41 -7.73 -32.49 -30.87
C GLY A 41 -6.61 -31.47 -31.01
N ALA A 42 -6.90 -30.28 -31.55
CA ALA A 42 -5.94 -29.18 -31.65
C ALA A 42 -5.48 -28.68 -30.27
N ALA A 43 -6.40 -28.53 -29.31
CA ALA A 43 -6.07 -28.09 -27.95
C ALA A 43 -5.18 -29.11 -27.22
N LEU A 44 -5.51 -30.41 -27.31
CA LEU A 44 -4.70 -31.47 -26.72
C LEU A 44 -3.30 -31.52 -27.35
N ALA A 45 -3.20 -31.41 -28.68
CA ALA A 45 -1.90 -31.38 -29.38
C ALA A 45 -1.00 -30.24 -28.86
N LEU A 46 -1.56 -29.05 -28.62
CA LEU A 46 -0.83 -27.92 -28.03
C LEU A 46 -0.43 -28.19 -26.56
N MET A 47 -1.32 -28.77 -25.76
CA MET A 47 -1.06 -29.10 -24.36
C MET A 47 0.02 -30.19 -24.20
N PHE A 48 0.04 -31.21 -25.07
CA PHE A 48 1.10 -32.24 -25.09
C PHE A 48 2.44 -31.71 -25.57
N ARG A 49 2.42 -30.76 -26.52
CA ARG A 49 3.63 -30.11 -27.06
C ARG A 49 4.36 -29.30 -25.99
N ASN A 50 3.63 -28.65 -25.08
CA ASN A 50 4.25 -27.84 -24.02
C ASN A 50 3.65 -28.12 -22.62
N PRO A 51 4.03 -29.25 -21.97
CA PRO A 51 3.51 -29.63 -20.66
C PRO A 51 3.94 -28.67 -19.54
N THR A 52 5.03 -27.92 -19.74
CA THR A 52 5.49 -26.89 -18.79
C THR A 52 4.47 -25.78 -18.64
N LEU A 53 3.87 -25.31 -19.74
CA LEU A 53 2.82 -24.28 -19.69
C LEU A 53 1.56 -24.79 -18.98
N VAL A 54 1.16 -26.04 -19.25
CA VAL A 54 -0.03 -26.63 -18.61
C VAL A 54 0.16 -26.81 -17.11
N TYR A 55 1.33 -27.30 -16.70
CA TYR A 55 1.68 -27.42 -15.29
C TYR A 55 1.73 -26.06 -14.60
N ALA A 56 2.44 -25.08 -15.20
CA ALA A 56 2.51 -23.73 -14.70
C ALA A 56 1.11 -23.14 -14.50
N PHE A 57 0.25 -23.23 -15.53
CA PHE A 57 -1.14 -22.78 -15.44
C PHE A 57 -1.90 -23.49 -14.32
N GLY A 58 -1.88 -24.82 -14.25
CA GLY A 58 -2.57 -25.57 -13.20
C GLY A 58 -2.15 -25.16 -11.78
N THR A 59 -0.87 -24.85 -11.59
CA THR A 59 -0.35 -24.38 -10.29
C THR A 59 -0.67 -22.92 -9.99
N THR A 60 -0.70 -22.03 -10.99
CA THR A 60 -0.94 -20.60 -10.77
C THR A 60 -2.42 -20.23 -10.77
N VAL A 61 -3.30 -20.98 -11.44
CA VAL A 61 -4.72 -20.67 -11.60
C VAL A 61 -5.42 -20.37 -10.27
N LYS A 62 -5.16 -21.14 -9.20
CA LYS A 62 -5.77 -20.87 -7.88
C LYS A 62 -5.36 -19.49 -7.35
N ARG A 63 -4.07 -19.18 -7.42
CA ARG A 63 -3.53 -17.88 -7.00
C ARG A 63 -4.10 -16.75 -7.86
N ASP A 64 -4.16 -16.96 -9.16
CA ASP A 64 -4.59 -15.94 -10.12
C ASP A 64 -6.10 -15.67 -10.01
N ILE A 65 -6.93 -16.68 -9.74
CA ILE A 65 -8.36 -16.52 -9.41
C ILE A 65 -8.53 -15.74 -8.10
N ILE A 66 -7.77 -16.09 -7.05
CA ILE A 66 -7.82 -15.36 -5.77
C ILE A 66 -7.40 -13.90 -5.96
N ALA A 67 -6.34 -13.66 -6.74
CA ALA A 67 -5.87 -12.32 -7.06
C ALA A 67 -6.94 -11.54 -7.84
N GLY A 68 -7.53 -12.13 -8.89
CA GLY A 68 -8.60 -11.52 -9.68
C GLY A 68 -9.84 -11.19 -8.85
N TYR A 69 -10.28 -12.11 -7.99
CA TYR A 69 -11.38 -11.87 -7.06
C TYR A 69 -11.09 -10.71 -6.09
N ARG A 70 -9.90 -10.71 -5.46
CA ARG A 70 -9.50 -9.64 -4.52
C ARG A 70 -9.39 -8.29 -5.23
N PHE A 71 -8.83 -8.27 -6.44
CA PHE A 71 -8.72 -7.09 -7.28
C PHE A 71 -10.09 -6.53 -7.64
N LEU A 72 -11.00 -7.37 -8.15
CA LEU A 72 -12.36 -6.96 -8.49
C LEU A 72 -13.10 -6.42 -7.26
N ARG A 73 -13.04 -7.13 -6.14
CA ARG A 73 -13.67 -6.71 -4.88
C ARG A 73 -13.14 -5.36 -4.40
N MET A 74 -11.83 -5.15 -4.47
CA MET A 74 -11.19 -3.90 -4.06
C MET A 74 -11.61 -2.74 -4.98
N ASN A 75 -11.60 -2.93 -6.29
CA ASN A 75 -12.02 -1.90 -7.24
C ASN A 75 -13.51 -1.56 -7.07
N LEU A 76 -14.38 -2.56 -6.92
CA LEU A 76 -15.79 -2.32 -6.64
C LEU A 76 -16.00 -1.55 -5.32
N PHE A 77 -15.17 -1.82 -4.31
CA PHE A 77 -15.16 -1.07 -3.06
C PHE A 77 -14.73 0.39 -3.27
N ILE A 78 -13.60 0.63 -3.95
CA ILE A 78 -13.08 1.98 -4.25
C ILE A 78 -14.11 2.77 -5.06
N MET A 79 -14.63 2.20 -6.16
CA MET A 79 -15.68 2.82 -6.99
C MET A 79 -16.94 3.17 -6.18
N ARG A 80 -17.29 2.36 -5.18
CA ARG A 80 -18.43 2.66 -4.29
C ARG A 80 -18.13 3.83 -3.34
N MET A 81 -16.90 3.96 -2.87
CA MET A 81 -16.49 5.07 -2.00
C MET A 81 -16.32 6.38 -2.77
N GLU A 82 -15.74 6.33 -3.97
CA GLU A 82 -15.64 7.47 -4.88
C GLU A 82 -17.01 8.02 -5.27
N ARG A 83 -17.96 7.15 -5.63
CA ARG A 83 -19.35 7.57 -5.90
C ARG A 83 -20.02 8.24 -4.70
N LYS A 84 -19.61 7.90 -3.48
CA LYS A 84 -20.10 8.54 -2.25
C LYS A 84 -19.29 9.79 -1.86
N GLN A 85 -18.23 10.12 -2.59
CA GLN A 85 -17.28 11.18 -2.26
C GLN A 85 -16.71 11.02 -0.84
N TRP A 86 -16.43 9.77 -0.44
CA TRP A 86 -15.86 9.49 0.87
C TRP A 86 -14.33 9.63 0.83
N THR A 87 -13.80 10.47 1.72
CA THR A 87 -12.36 10.56 1.94
C THR A 87 -11.84 9.34 2.71
N ILE A 88 -10.53 9.11 2.67
CA ILE A 88 -9.89 8.02 3.43
C ILE A 88 -10.16 8.15 4.93
N ALA A 89 -10.15 9.40 5.44
CA ALA A 89 -10.48 9.71 6.82
C ALA A 89 -11.92 9.30 7.17
N ARG A 90 -12.88 9.56 6.28
CA ARG A 90 -14.27 9.13 6.48
C ARG A 90 -14.42 7.62 6.46
N ILE A 91 -13.74 6.93 5.53
CA ILE A 91 -13.73 5.46 5.48
C ILE A 91 -13.19 4.89 6.80
N PHE A 92 -12.12 5.48 7.35
CA PHE A 92 -11.55 5.11 8.63
C PHE A 92 -12.54 5.34 9.79
N GLN A 93 -13.17 6.52 9.87
CA GLN A 93 -14.19 6.81 10.89
C GLN A 93 -15.34 5.81 10.89
N GLU A 94 -15.82 5.42 9.71
CA GLU A 94 -16.87 4.39 9.59
C GLU A 94 -16.40 3.00 10.02
N ARG A 95 -15.10 2.72 9.95
CA ARG A 95 -14.50 1.49 10.53
C ARG A 95 -14.42 1.59 12.06
N VAL A 96 -14.00 2.73 12.59
CA VAL A 96 -13.91 2.99 14.04
C VAL A 96 -15.27 2.78 14.70
N LYS A 97 -16.35 3.35 14.13
CA LYS A 97 -17.73 3.16 14.62
C LYS A 97 -18.14 1.70 14.73
N LYS A 98 -17.66 0.83 13.83
CA LYS A 98 -18.01 -0.59 13.79
C LYS A 98 -17.20 -1.44 14.77
N GLN A 99 -15.93 -1.09 15.00
CA GLN A 99 -14.99 -1.91 15.77
C GLN A 99 -14.06 -1.06 16.65
N PRO A 100 -14.59 -0.24 17.58
CA PRO A 100 -13.79 0.78 18.28
C PRO A 100 -12.68 0.18 19.16
N LYS A 101 -12.96 -0.94 19.84
CA LYS A 101 -12.03 -1.61 20.76
C LYS A 101 -11.05 -2.56 20.07
N LYS A 102 -11.21 -2.83 18.77
CA LYS A 102 -10.35 -3.78 18.06
C LYS A 102 -8.96 -3.18 17.86
N PRO A 103 -7.87 -3.96 18.03
CA PRO A 103 -6.53 -3.54 17.62
C PRO A 103 -6.51 -3.11 16.14
N CYS A 104 -5.98 -1.92 15.89
CA CYS A 104 -5.80 -1.33 14.57
C CYS A 104 -4.34 -1.43 14.12
N PHE A 105 -3.41 -0.99 14.98
CA PHE A 105 -1.97 -1.13 14.76
C PHE A 105 -1.34 -1.91 15.90
N ILE A 106 -0.42 -2.81 15.54
CA ILE A 106 0.41 -3.56 16.48
C ILE A 106 1.85 -3.34 16.02
N MET A 107 2.67 -2.77 16.88
CA MET A 107 4.08 -2.53 16.63
C MET A 107 4.82 -2.71 17.94
N ASP A 108 5.85 -3.56 17.93
CA ASP A 108 6.59 -3.99 19.12
C ASP A 108 5.61 -4.46 20.21
N ASP A 109 5.73 -3.93 21.43
CA ASP A 109 4.85 -4.25 22.55
C ASP A 109 3.58 -3.37 22.61
N ARG A 110 3.37 -2.49 21.61
CA ARG A 110 2.24 -1.55 21.57
C ARG A 110 1.11 -2.09 20.69
N SER A 111 -0.11 -2.04 21.23
CA SER A 111 -1.35 -2.37 20.50
C SER A 111 -2.34 -1.21 20.62
N LEU A 112 -2.57 -0.52 19.51
CA LEU A 112 -3.40 0.68 19.44
C LEU A 112 -4.76 0.32 18.85
N SER A 113 -5.82 0.60 19.60
CA SER A 113 -7.20 0.37 19.14
C SER A 113 -7.66 1.39 18.11
N PHE A 114 -8.67 1.05 17.31
CA PHE A 114 -9.30 2.00 16.39
C PHE A 114 -9.75 3.30 17.08
N GLN A 115 -10.33 3.20 18.28
CA GLN A 115 -10.78 4.37 19.04
C GLN A 115 -9.61 5.27 19.47
N TRP A 116 -8.49 4.68 19.90
CA TRP A 116 -7.30 5.45 20.26
C TRP A 116 -6.78 6.24 19.07
N ILE A 117 -6.67 5.60 17.90
CA ILE A 117 -6.22 6.22 16.66
C ILE A 117 -7.19 7.34 16.22
N GLU A 118 -8.50 7.13 16.32
CA GLU A 118 -9.49 8.17 16.02
C GLU A 118 -9.34 9.40 16.92
N ASN A 119 -9.13 9.19 18.22
CA ASN A 119 -8.93 10.30 19.16
C ASN A 119 -7.64 11.06 18.84
N TYR A 120 -6.55 10.34 18.55
CA TYR A 120 -5.27 10.94 18.22
C TYR A 120 -5.33 11.72 16.90
N THR A 121 -5.89 11.13 15.86
CA THR A 121 -6.07 11.78 14.54
C THR A 121 -6.96 13.02 14.62
N ASN A 122 -7.99 13.01 15.48
CA ASN A 122 -8.81 14.20 15.73
C ASN A 122 -8.00 15.33 16.41
N LYS A 123 -7.10 14.99 17.35
CA LYS A 123 -6.18 15.98 17.95
C LYS A 123 -5.22 16.58 16.92
N VAL A 124 -4.61 15.73 16.08
CA VAL A 124 -3.73 16.19 14.99
C VAL A 124 -4.46 17.18 14.07
N GLY A 125 -5.65 16.79 13.57
CA GLY A 125 -6.42 17.63 12.67
C GLY A 125 -6.82 18.96 13.33
N ALA A 126 -7.26 18.92 14.59
CA ALA A 126 -7.61 20.14 15.33
C ALA A 126 -6.40 21.07 15.53
N TYR A 127 -5.24 20.51 15.87
CA TYR A 127 -4.00 21.27 16.06
C TYR A 127 -3.58 21.98 14.78
N PHE A 128 -3.41 21.25 13.67
CA PHE A 128 -2.93 21.85 12.42
C PHE A 128 -3.96 22.79 11.77
N LYS A 129 -5.26 22.56 12.00
CA LYS A 129 -6.29 23.54 11.64
C LYS A 129 -6.13 24.85 12.42
N ALA A 130 -5.79 24.78 13.71
CA ALA A 130 -5.51 25.97 14.52
C ALA A 130 -4.22 26.68 14.10
N GLN A 131 -3.24 25.95 13.58
CA GLN A 131 -2.02 26.52 12.94
C GLN A 131 -2.30 27.15 11.57
N GLY A 132 -3.55 27.14 11.09
CA GLY A 132 -3.95 27.83 9.87
C GLY A 132 -3.94 26.99 8.61
N LEU A 133 -3.67 25.68 8.68
CA LEU A 133 -3.79 24.80 7.51
C LEU A 133 -5.24 24.70 7.03
N LYS A 134 -5.41 24.73 5.71
CA LYS A 134 -6.69 24.71 5.01
C LYS A 134 -6.78 23.55 4.03
N HIS A 135 -8.00 23.32 3.55
CA HIS A 135 -8.25 22.34 2.50
C HIS A 135 -7.40 22.65 1.26
N GLY A 136 -6.70 21.65 0.74
CA GLY A 136 -5.82 21.76 -0.43
C GLY A 136 -4.37 22.13 -0.12
N ASP A 137 -4.05 22.58 1.10
CA ASP A 137 -2.66 22.77 1.51
C ASP A 137 -1.91 21.43 1.50
N CYS A 138 -0.59 21.49 1.27
CA CYS A 138 0.28 20.32 1.24
C CYS A 138 1.23 20.28 2.44
N VAL A 139 1.40 19.10 3.04
CA VAL A 139 2.34 18.85 4.14
C VAL A 139 3.34 17.80 3.71
N ALA A 140 4.63 18.12 3.78
CA ALA A 140 5.69 17.12 3.66
C ALA A 140 5.80 16.35 4.97
N LEU A 141 5.47 15.06 4.96
CA LEU A 141 5.61 14.17 6.12
C LEU A 141 6.81 13.24 5.90
N VAL A 142 7.86 13.42 6.71
CA VAL A 142 9.13 12.69 6.62
C VAL A 142 9.43 12.04 7.97
N MET A 143 9.14 10.75 8.10
CA MET A 143 9.23 10.04 9.37
C MET A 143 9.49 8.55 9.11
N GLU A 144 10.15 7.87 10.05
CA GLU A 144 10.29 6.42 10.02
C GLU A 144 8.95 5.71 10.25
N THR A 145 8.93 4.40 9.97
CA THR A 145 7.72 3.59 10.08
C THR A 145 7.26 3.49 11.53
N ARG A 146 6.11 4.11 11.85
CA ARG A 146 5.44 4.04 13.16
C ARG A 146 3.94 4.30 13.04
N PRO A 147 3.09 3.88 14.00
CA PRO A 147 1.65 4.13 13.95
C PRO A 147 1.31 5.63 13.83
N GLU A 148 2.08 6.49 14.47
CA GLU A 148 1.90 7.93 14.51
C GLU A 148 2.07 8.56 13.12
N TYR A 149 2.85 7.95 12.22
CA TYR A 149 2.93 8.33 10.81
C TYR A 149 1.55 8.30 10.14
N VAL A 150 0.83 7.20 10.32
CA VAL A 150 -0.52 7.02 9.77
C VAL A 150 -1.51 7.93 10.48
N CYS A 151 -1.32 8.16 11.78
CA CYS A 151 -2.14 9.09 12.54
C CYS A 151 -2.00 10.54 12.05
N LEU A 152 -0.77 11.00 11.75
CA LEU A 152 -0.53 12.32 11.21
C LEU A 152 -1.21 12.49 9.85
N TRP A 153 -1.00 11.52 8.94
CA TRP A 153 -1.65 11.51 7.64
C TRP A 153 -3.17 11.50 7.72
N LEU A 154 -3.78 10.64 8.56
CA LEU A 154 -5.23 10.59 8.73
C LEU A 154 -5.78 11.88 9.38
N GLY A 155 -5.05 12.46 10.34
CA GLY A 155 -5.42 13.71 10.99
C GLY A 155 -5.45 14.88 10.03
N LEU A 156 -4.41 15.03 9.20
CA LEU A 156 -4.34 16.03 8.14
C LEU A 156 -5.43 15.79 7.07
N SER A 157 -5.65 14.53 6.69
CA SER A 157 -6.70 14.16 5.74
C SER A 157 -8.11 14.52 6.22
N LYS A 158 -8.37 14.54 7.54
CA LYS A 158 -9.68 14.96 8.10
C LYS A 158 -9.98 16.44 7.86
N ILE A 159 -8.95 17.28 7.79
CA ILE A 159 -9.09 18.71 7.52
C ILE A 159 -8.92 19.05 6.03
N GLY A 160 -8.78 18.02 5.18
CA GLY A 160 -8.67 18.17 3.73
C GLY A 160 -7.28 18.61 3.25
N VAL A 161 -6.27 18.47 4.11
CA VAL A 161 -4.87 18.73 3.76
C VAL A 161 -4.30 17.51 3.02
N VAL A 162 -3.53 17.78 1.98
CA VAL A 162 -2.80 16.77 1.21
C VAL A 162 -1.48 16.48 1.90
N THR A 163 -1.18 15.22 2.19
CA THR A 163 0.11 14.85 2.78
C THR A 163 1.00 14.21 1.73
N ALA A 164 2.15 14.82 1.48
CA ALA A 164 3.24 14.22 0.72
C ALA A 164 3.99 13.26 1.63
N LEU A 165 3.81 11.96 1.39
CA LEU A 165 4.45 10.87 2.13
C LEU A 165 5.86 10.66 1.59
N ILE A 166 6.84 11.36 2.16
CA ILE A 166 8.22 11.36 1.68
C ILE A 166 9.00 10.24 2.37
N ASN A 167 9.78 9.51 1.58
CA ASN A 167 10.61 8.41 2.06
C ASN A 167 11.69 8.91 3.02
N SER A 168 11.75 8.32 4.22
CA SER A 168 12.69 8.65 5.30
C SER A 168 14.16 8.38 4.95
N ASN A 169 14.45 7.60 3.90
CA ASN A 169 15.82 7.28 3.47
C ASN A 169 16.43 8.33 2.52
N LEU A 170 15.66 9.32 2.06
CA LEU A 170 16.16 10.36 1.16
C LEU A 170 17.10 11.33 1.90
N ARG A 171 18.14 11.79 1.21
CA ARG A 171 19.16 12.70 1.75
C ARG A 171 19.48 13.80 0.75
N ARG A 172 19.97 14.94 1.26
CA ARG A 172 20.47 16.07 0.46
C ARG A 172 19.50 16.45 -0.69
N ASP A 173 20.01 16.56 -1.90
CA ASP A 173 19.27 16.96 -3.11
C ASP A 173 18.00 16.14 -3.37
N THR A 174 17.99 14.84 -3.06
CA THR A 174 16.82 13.98 -3.30
C THR A 174 15.67 14.28 -2.33
N LEU A 175 16.00 14.60 -1.07
CA LEU A 175 15.04 15.02 -0.06
C LEU A 175 14.52 16.41 -0.39
N LEU A 176 15.43 17.34 -0.69
CA LEU A 176 15.11 18.71 -1.11
C LEU A 176 14.18 18.71 -2.34
N HIS A 177 14.53 17.95 -3.37
CA HIS A 177 13.72 17.84 -4.59
C HIS A 177 12.32 17.30 -4.29
N SER A 178 12.20 16.28 -3.44
CA SER A 178 10.91 15.69 -3.07
C SER A 178 10.00 16.71 -2.35
N ILE A 179 10.57 17.51 -1.44
CA ILE A 179 9.83 18.57 -0.74
C ILE A 179 9.39 19.67 -1.73
N LYS A 180 10.28 20.09 -2.64
CA LYS A 180 9.97 21.12 -3.66
C LYS A 180 8.88 20.65 -4.62
N VAL A 181 8.97 19.43 -5.13
CA VAL A 181 7.97 18.86 -6.05
C VAL A 181 6.60 18.73 -5.38
N ALA A 182 6.58 18.39 -4.09
CA ALA A 182 5.35 18.34 -3.31
C ALA A 182 4.70 19.73 -3.12
N LYS A 183 5.44 20.83 -3.30
CA LYS A 183 4.99 22.21 -3.00
C LYS A 183 4.43 22.31 -1.59
N ALA A 184 5.14 21.72 -0.63
CA ALA A 184 4.71 21.66 0.76
C ALA A 184 4.63 23.07 1.38
N ASN A 185 3.54 23.34 2.10
CA ASN A 185 3.34 24.54 2.90
C ASN A 185 4.03 24.44 4.27
N ILE A 186 4.13 23.23 4.81
CA ILE A 186 4.84 22.94 6.08
C ILE A 186 5.55 21.58 5.97
N ILE A 187 6.53 21.38 6.84
CA ILE A 187 7.25 20.12 6.97
C ILE A 187 6.97 19.53 8.36
N ILE A 188 6.58 18.26 8.41
CA ILE A 188 6.55 17.46 9.64
C ILE A 188 7.65 16.40 9.52
N ILE A 189 8.60 16.41 10.44
CA ILE A 189 9.74 15.52 10.43
C ILE A 189 9.90 14.78 11.75
N GLY A 190 10.28 13.50 11.69
CA GLY A 190 10.67 12.74 12.88
C GLY A 190 12.01 13.20 13.44
N THR A 191 12.16 13.21 14.76
CA THR A 191 13.42 13.50 15.46
C THR A 191 14.60 12.69 14.92
N GLU A 192 14.36 11.45 14.53
CA GLU A 192 15.36 10.54 13.97
C GLU A 192 15.97 11.04 12.64
N LEU A 193 15.28 11.94 11.92
CA LEU A 193 15.73 12.50 10.64
C LEU A 193 16.27 13.94 10.76
N SER A 194 16.50 14.45 11.97
CA SER A 194 16.97 15.83 12.19
C SER A 194 18.24 16.14 11.40
N LYS A 195 19.23 15.22 11.40
CA LYS A 195 20.47 15.38 10.62
C LYS A 195 20.23 15.49 9.12
N ALA A 196 19.27 14.73 8.58
CA ALA A 196 18.95 14.77 7.16
C ALA A 196 18.31 16.12 6.76
N LEU A 197 17.58 16.75 7.68
CA LEU A 197 17.05 18.09 7.48
C LEU A 197 18.14 19.17 7.62
N GLU A 198 19.08 19.03 8.57
CA GLU A 198 20.22 19.96 8.70
C GLU A 198 21.01 20.07 7.39
N GLU A 199 21.21 18.96 6.69
CA GLU A 199 21.92 18.94 5.39
C GLU A 199 21.27 19.82 4.31
N ILE A 200 19.98 20.13 4.43
CA ILE A 200 19.22 20.92 3.44
C ILE A 200 18.63 22.20 4.04
N TYR A 201 18.90 22.49 5.31
CA TYR A 201 18.26 23.59 6.04
C TYR A 201 18.67 24.97 5.52
N ASP A 202 19.90 25.09 5.01
CA ASP A 202 20.44 26.34 4.47
C ASP A 202 19.80 26.75 3.12
N GLU A 203 19.04 25.84 2.49
CA GLU A 203 18.27 26.14 1.29
C GLU A 203 17.12 27.10 1.61
N VAL A 204 17.00 28.18 0.82
CA VAL A 204 15.99 29.24 1.03
C VAL A 204 14.58 28.66 1.09
N ASP A 205 14.27 27.72 0.20
CA ASP A 205 12.95 27.09 0.11
C ASP A 205 12.56 26.30 1.36
N ILE A 206 13.54 25.78 2.11
CA ILE A 206 13.30 25.02 3.36
C ILE A 206 13.22 25.98 4.54
N LYS A 207 14.12 26.95 4.60
CA LYS A 207 14.25 27.91 5.71
C LYS A 207 13.00 28.78 5.91
N THR A 208 12.23 29.01 4.84
CA THR A 208 10.98 29.79 4.90
C THR A 208 9.76 28.99 5.38
N LEU A 209 9.84 27.65 5.39
CA LEU A 209 8.70 26.82 5.73
C LEU A 209 8.63 26.58 7.24
N PRO A 210 7.42 26.56 7.84
CA PRO A 210 7.24 26.07 9.20
C PRO A 210 7.63 24.58 9.29
N ILE A 211 8.48 24.25 10.27
CA ILE A 211 8.98 22.89 10.50
C ILE A 211 8.48 22.41 11.86
N TYR A 212 7.74 21.32 11.85
CA TYR A 212 7.26 20.64 13.06
C TYR A 212 8.06 19.36 13.26
N GLN A 213 8.61 19.21 14.45
CA GLN A 213 9.35 18.02 14.81
C GLN A 213 8.46 17.07 15.63
N PHE A 214 8.39 15.82 15.20
CA PHE A 214 7.70 14.76 15.92
C PHE A 214 8.69 14.00 16.79
N SER A 215 8.47 14.00 18.10
CA SER A 215 9.24 13.25 19.08
C SER A 215 8.37 12.21 19.79
N ASP A 216 8.91 11.00 19.95
CA ASP A 216 8.32 10.00 20.84
C ASP A 216 8.48 10.44 22.30
N GLU A 217 7.60 9.97 23.20
CA GLU A 217 7.66 10.32 24.63
C GLU A 217 9.03 9.97 25.25
N GLU A 218 9.67 8.89 24.82
CA GLU A 218 11.01 8.48 25.26
C GLU A 218 12.14 9.40 24.75
N GLN A 219 11.91 10.17 23.68
CA GLN A 219 12.92 11.04 23.07
C GLN A 219 12.77 12.51 23.47
N ARG A 220 11.71 12.88 24.19
CA ARG A 220 11.50 14.26 24.68
C ARG A 220 12.54 14.70 25.71
N ASP A 221 13.13 13.77 26.45
CA ASP A 221 14.08 14.04 27.53
C ASP A 221 15.55 14.03 27.07
N ASN A 222 15.82 13.96 25.77
CA ASN A 222 17.18 14.00 25.25
C ASN A 222 17.62 15.46 24.99
N ASP A 223 18.44 16.00 25.88
CA ASP A 223 18.95 17.38 25.85
C ASP A 223 19.84 17.75 24.64
N ASN A 224 20.15 16.78 23.76
CA ASN A 224 21.02 16.97 22.60
C ASN A 224 20.29 17.42 21.31
N PHE A 225 18.99 17.70 21.38
CA PHE A 225 18.22 18.05 20.19
C PHE A 225 18.15 19.56 19.95
N LYS A 226 18.68 19.99 18.81
CA LYS A 226 18.48 21.32 18.28
C LYS A 226 17.05 21.40 17.73
N LEU A 227 16.13 21.94 18.52
CA LEU A 227 14.75 22.16 18.10
C LEU A 227 14.73 23.14 16.92
N PHE A 228 14.23 22.69 15.77
CA PHE A 228 13.89 23.60 14.69
C PHE A 228 12.67 24.40 15.14
N LYS A 229 12.82 25.72 15.22
CA LYS A 229 11.72 26.60 15.65
C LYS A 229 10.53 26.44 14.70
N GLY A 230 9.38 26.11 15.27
CA GLY A 230 8.04 26.45 14.78
C GLY A 230 7.53 27.68 15.51
#